data_AF-A0A0G1NC60-F1
#
_entry.id   AF-A0A0G1NC60-F1
#
_cell.length_a   1.000
_cell.length_b   1.000
_cell.length_c   1.000
_cell.angle_alpha   90.00
_cell.angle_beta   90.00
_cell.angle_gamma   90.00
#
_symmetry.space_group_name_H-M   'P 1'
#
loop_
_entity.id
_entity.type
_entity.pdbx_description
1 polymer ?
#
loop_
_entity_poly.entity_id
_entity_poly.type
_entity_poly.pdbx_seq_one_letter_code
_entity_poly.pdbx_strand_id
1 'polypeptide(L)'
;MLVQKFDKFLQSVDLKSYRDQYRPIKIVEMDMPKEVQAINMLYKVYWDQKKFLSFEDFYKEYLNSLKTEIESFRQRTTMCKDCFYRGLPARIYRTWASIITQIHAGYVAESVFGEGAVAMSGELDHQGADFQVKYKGKILNYQVKKKSFSGEVRRGKGGVKNKID
;
A
#
# COMPACT_ATOMS: atom_id res chain seq x y z
N MET A 1 0.86 19.37 -13.28
CA MET A 1 0.24 18.04 -13.53
C MET A 1 0.09 17.29 -12.20
N LEU A 2 -0.88 16.37 -12.06
CA LEU A 2 -1.10 15.62 -10.81
C LEU A 2 0.15 14.82 -10.39
N VAL A 3 0.83 14.19 -11.35
CA VAL A 3 2.10 13.47 -11.12
C VAL A 3 3.16 14.33 -10.43
N GLN A 4 3.38 15.58 -10.87
CA GLN A 4 4.35 16.49 -10.27
C GLN A 4 3.98 16.89 -8.83
N LYS A 5 2.68 17.01 -8.52
CA LYS A 5 2.23 17.28 -7.15
C LYS A 5 2.46 16.06 -6.27
N PHE A 6 2.23 14.86 -6.81
CA PHE A 6 2.49 13.61 -6.11
C PHE A 6 3.99 13.37 -5.90
N ASP A 7 4.84 13.69 -6.87
CA ASP A 7 6.30 13.62 -6.75
C ASP A 7 6.81 14.47 -5.60
N LYS A 8 6.33 15.71 -5.50
CA LYS A 8 6.67 16.60 -4.37
C LYS A 8 6.24 16.02 -3.04
N PHE A 9 5.07 15.39 -2.99
CA PHE A 9 4.61 14.69 -1.81
C PHE A 9 5.53 13.49 -1.48
N LEU A 10 5.86 12.64 -2.45
CA LEU A 10 6.75 11.50 -2.23
C LEU A 10 8.15 11.93 -1.74
N GLN A 11 8.66 13.07 -2.21
CA GLN A 11 9.92 13.65 -1.73
C GLN A 11 9.86 14.09 -0.26
N SER A 12 8.67 14.41 0.26
CA SER A 12 8.48 14.77 1.68
C SER A 12 8.42 13.56 2.62
N VAL A 13 8.31 12.34 2.08
CA VAL A 13 8.21 11.12 2.89
C VAL A 13 9.59 10.71 3.41
N ASP A 14 9.79 10.74 4.72
CA ASP A 14 11.02 10.25 5.36
C ASP A 14 11.07 8.72 5.42
N LEU A 15 11.46 8.12 4.29
CA LEU A 15 11.58 6.67 4.15
C LEU A 15 12.58 6.04 5.13
N LYS A 16 13.58 6.79 5.61
CA LYS A 16 14.60 6.26 6.52
C LYS A 16 14.00 6.15 7.93
N SER A 17 13.42 7.23 8.42
CA SER A 17 12.76 7.25 9.74
C SER A 17 11.69 6.17 9.85
N TYR A 18 10.79 6.08 8.87
CA TYR A 18 9.76 5.04 8.87
C TYR A 18 10.31 3.63 8.80
N ARG A 19 11.38 3.41 8.03
CA ARG A 19 12.03 2.10 7.96
C ARG A 19 12.60 1.74 9.32
N ASP A 20 13.33 2.64 9.97
CA ASP A 20 13.96 2.37 11.25
C ASP A 20 12.91 2.14 12.34
N GLN A 21 11.80 2.88 12.30
CA GLN A 21 10.69 2.76 13.23
C GLN A 21 9.86 1.48 13.04
N TYR A 22 9.39 1.20 11.81
CA TYR A 22 8.37 0.17 11.57
C TYR A 22 8.91 -1.18 11.10
N ARG A 23 10.10 -1.24 10.49
CA ARG A 23 10.70 -2.53 10.05
C ARG A 23 10.84 -3.56 11.18
N PRO A 24 11.27 -3.21 12.41
CA PRO A 24 11.43 -4.20 13.48
C PRO A 24 10.10 -4.65 14.09
N ILE A 25 9.00 -3.93 13.86
CA ILE A 25 7.71 -4.19 14.50
C ILE A 25 6.89 -5.18 13.66
N LYS A 26 6.88 -6.45 14.10
CA LYS A 26 6.12 -7.56 13.48
C LYS A 26 5.12 -8.18 14.46
N ILE A 27 4.21 -7.35 14.99
CA ILE A 27 3.25 -7.75 16.04
C ILE A 27 1.86 -8.04 15.45
N VAL A 28 1.35 -7.15 14.58
CA VAL A 28 0.08 -7.32 13.87
C VAL A 28 0.39 -7.76 12.44
N GLU A 29 0.46 -9.08 12.22
CA GLU A 29 0.76 -9.69 10.91
C GLU A 29 -0.33 -10.65 10.42
N MET A 30 -1.34 -10.92 11.24
CA MET A 30 -2.51 -11.70 10.83
C MET A 30 -3.29 -10.99 9.71
N ASP A 31 -4.11 -11.76 8.99
CA ASP A 31 -5.00 -11.20 7.99
C ASP A 31 -6.01 -10.25 8.64
N MET A 32 -6.08 -9.03 8.09
CA MET A 32 -7.01 -8.02 8.53
C MET A 32 -8.35 -8.22 7.81
N PRO A 33 -9.48 -8.26 8.53
CA PRO A 33 -10.79 -8.36 7.90
C PRO A 33 -11.12 -7.07 7.15
N LYS A 34 -12.03 -7.15 6.16
CA LYS A 34 -12.29 -6.04 5.22
C LYS A 34 -12.66 -4.73 5.91
N GLU A 35 -13.33 -4.82 7.05
CA GLU A 35 -13.83 -3.68 7.82
C GLU A 35 -12.73 -2.85 8.48
N VAL A 36 -11.52 -3.42 8.64
CA VAL A 36 -10.36 -2.71 9.22
C VAL A 36 -9.22 -2.51 8.23
N GLN A 37 -9.35 -2.97 6.99
CA GLN A 37 -8.33 -2.76 5.97
C GLN A 37 -8.28 -1.28 5.54
N ALA A 38 -7.06 -0.75 5.39
CA ALA A 38 -6.86 0.63 4.95
C ALA A 38 -6.99 0.83 3.42
N ILE A 39 -7.02 -0.24 2.63
CA ILE A 39 -6.90 -0.20 1.15
C ILE A 39 -7.94 0.74 0.52
N ASN A 40 -9.22 0.55 0.83
CA ASN A 40 -10.29 1.36 0.25
C ASN A 40 -10.18 2.84 0.65
N MET A 41 -9.77 3.11 1.89
CA MET A 41 -9.55 4.47 2.36
C MET A 41 -8.35 5.12 1.66
N LEU A 42 -7.29 4.36 1.38
CA LEU A 42 -6.12 4.84 0.65
C LEU A 42 -6.50 5.25 -0.79
N TYR A 43 -7.22 4.40 -1.52
CA TYR A 43 -7.70 4.76 -2.85
C TYR A 43 -8.63 5.98 -2.80
N LYS A 44 -9.58 6.02 -1.86
CA LYS A 44 -10.46 7.19 -1.68
C LYS A 44 -9.68 8.48 -1.45
N VAL A 45 -8.74 8.49 -0.52
CA VAL A 45 -8.00 9.70 -0.12
C VAL A 45 -7.00 10.11 -1.21
N TYR A 46 -6.18 9.19 -1.69
CA TYR A 46 -5.04 9.52 -2.55
C TYR A 46 -5.37 9.44 -4.03
N TRP A 47 -6.39 8.69 -4.46
CA TRP A 47 -6.80 8.57 -5.86
C TRP A 47 -8.11 9.31 -6.16
N ASP A 48 -9.17 9.14 -5.40
CA ASP A 48 -10.45 9.80 -5.73
C ASP A 48 -10.43 11.28 -5.33
N GLN A 49 -10.00 11.57 -4.10
CA GLN A 49 -9.95 12.92 -3.54
C GLN A 49 -8.66 13.68 -3.88
N LYS A 50 -7.63 12.97 -4.38
CA LYS A 50 -6.31 13.54 -4.70
C LYS A 50 -5.70 14.31 -3.51
N LYS A 51 -5.95 13.85 -2.27
CA LYS A 51 -5.45 14.43 -1.03
C LYS A 51 -4.17 13.71 -0.59
N PHE A 52 -3.05 14.43 -0.54
CA PHE A 52 -1.73 13.84 -0.29
C PHE A 52 -1.33 14.03 1.17
N LEU A 53 -1.84 13.15 2.03
CA LEU A 53 -1.57 13.17 3.47
C LEU A 53 -0.22 12.53 3.81
N SER A 54 0.42 13.00 4.88
CA SER A 54 1.49 12.24 5.52
C SER A 54 0.96 10.89 6.04
N PHE A 55 1.87 9.97 6.36
CA PHE A 55 1.44 8.70 6.95
C PHE A 55 0.73 8.93 8.29
N GLU A 56 1.22 9.85 9.12
CA GLU A 56 0.66 10.19 10.43
C GLU A 56 -0.76 10.74 10.30
N ASP A 57 -0.97 11.69 9.38
CA ASP A 57 -2.28 12.29 9.15
C ASP A 57 -3.27 11.25 8.62
N PHE A 58 -2.83 10.43 7.67
CA PHE A 58 -3.64 9.32 7.17
C PHE A 58 -3.99 8.32 8.27
N TYR A 59 -3.01 7.92 9.08
CA TYR A 59 -3.21 6.94 10.14
C TYR A 59 -4.18 7.45 11.21
N LYS A 60 -4.11 8.75 11.53
CA LYS A 60 -5.07 9.41 12.42
C LYS A 60 -6.48 9.40 11.84
N GLU A 61 -6.65 9.74 10.56
CA GLU A 61 -7.95 9.67 9.88
C GLU A 61 -8.50 8.24 9.86
N TYR A 62 -7.65 7.26 9.57
CA TYR A 62 -7.97 5.83 9.59
C TYR A 62 -8.46 5.36 10.96
N LEU A 63 -7.72 5.67 12.03
CA LEU A 63 -8.11 5.31 13.40
C LEU A 63 -9.43 5.95 13.82
N ASN A 64 -9.65 7.20 13.44
CA ASN A 64 -10.88 7.91 13.78
C ASN A 64 -12.09 7.35 13.03
N SER A 65 -11.90 6.95 11.77
CA SER A 65 -12.98 6.49 10.89
C SER A 65 -13.42 5.05 11.20
N LEU A 66 -12.53 4.20 11.71
CA LEU A 66 -12.78 2.77 11.93
C LEU A 66 -12.59 2.36 13.40
N LYS A 67 -12.74 3.29 14.33
CA LYS A 67 -12.42 3.10 15.75
C LYS A 67 -13.13 1.87 16.35
N THR A 68 -14.40 1.68 16.03
CA THR A 68 -15.23 0.60 16.58
C THR A 68 -14.81 -0.76 16.01
N GLU A 69 -14.58 -0.83 14.71
CA GLU A 69 -14.20 -2.02 13.97
C GLU A 69 -12.80 -2.48 14.38
N ILE A 70 -11.86 -1.53 14.53
CA ILE A 70 -10.49 -1.77 14.98
C ILE A 70 -10.47 -2.32 16.40
N GLU A 71 -11.23 -1.73 17.32
CA GLU A 71 -11.29 -2.21 18.69
C GLU A 71 -11.97 -3.58 18.79
N SER A 72 -13.01 -3.82 17.99
CA SER A 72 -13.67 -5.13 17.88
C SER A 72 -12.72 -6.18 17.32
N PHE A 73 -11.93 -5.84 16.30
CA PHE A 73 -10.90 -6.70 15.74
C PHE A 73 -9.81 -7.03 16.77
N ARG A 74 -9.31 -6.02 17.51
CA ARG A 74 -8.36 -6.23 18.61
C ARG A 74 -8.91 -7.24 19.61
N GLN A 75 -10.15 -7.08 20.07
CA GLN A 75 -10.77 -7.99 21.03
C GLN A 75 -10.87 -9.42 20.48
N ARG A 76 -11.28 -9.58 19.22
CA ARG A 76 -11.34 -10.89 18.55
C ARG A 76 -9.98 -11.57 18.45
N THR A 77 -8.91 -10.81 18.22
CA THR A 77 -7.54 -11.34 18.18
C THR A 77 -6.97 -11.63 19.57
N THR A 78 -7.68 -11.29 20.65
CA THR A 78 -7.23 -11.42 22.06
C THR A 78 -5.93 -10.66 22.40
N MET A 79 -5.46 -9.77 21.52
CA MET A 79 -4.23 -9.04 21.72
C MET A 79 -4.36 -7.96 22.79
N CYS A 80 -3.28 -7.79 23.57
CA CYS A 80 -3.17 -6.70 24.52
C CYS A 80 -3.22 -5.34 23.79
N LYS A 81 -3.75 -4.29 24.45
CA LYS A 81 -3.86 -2.95 23.84
C LYS A 81 -2.50 -2.42 23.39
N ASP A 82 -1.48 -2.49 24.25
CA ASP A 82 -0.12 -2.03 23.92
C ASP A 82 0.43 -2.76 22.68
N CYS A 83 0.36 -4.09 22.69
CA CYS A 83 0.79 -4.96 21.60
C CYS A 83 0.14 -4.56 20.27
N PHE A 84 -1.18 -4.43 20.28
CA PHE A 84 -1.96 -4.14 19.08
C PHE A 84 -1.70 -2.74 18.55
N TYR A 85 -1.75 -1.71 19.40
CA TYR A 85 -1.56 -0.32 18.96
C TYR A 85 -0.09 0.03 18.68
N ARG A 86 0.87 -0.78 19.14
CA ARG A 86 2.26 -0.73 18.64
C ARG A 86 2.40 -1.39 17.27
N GLY A 87 1.70 -2.51 17.03
CA GLY A 87 1.79 -3.27 15.79
C GLY A 87 0.97 -2.72 14.62
N LEU A 88 -0.22 -2.19 14.90
CA LEU A 88 -1.15 -1.67 13.90
C LEU A 88 -0.55 -0.57 13.03
N PRO A 89 0.10 0.50 13.55
CA PRO A 89 0.68 1.53 12.69
C PRO A 89 1.76 0.95 11.76
N ALA A 90 2.58 0.00 12.25
CA ALA A 90 3.56 -0.66 11.40
C ALA A 90 2.91 -1.46 10.26
N ARG A 91 1.79 -2.14 10.54
CA ARG A 91 1.00 -2.86 9.53
C ARG A 91 0.39 -1.92 8.50
N ILE A 92 -0.26 -0.84 8.96
CA ILE A 92 -0.89 0.15 8.08
C ILE A 92 0.16 0.89 7.25
N TYR A 93 1.34 1.20 7.81
CA TYR A 93 2.44 1.82 7.07
C TYR A 93 2.88 0.97 5.88
N ARG A 94 3.01 -0.35 6.06
CA ARG A 94 3.38 -1.26 4.95
C ARG A 94 2.35 -1.24 3.83
N THR A 95 1.06 -1.23 4.18
CA THR A 95 -0.03 -1.08 3.20
C THR A 95 0.02 0.29 2.53
N TRP A 96 0.11 1.37 3.31
CA TRP A 96 0.20 2.75 2.82
C TRP A 96 1.35 2.91 1.82
N ALA A 97 2.56 2.48 2.17
CA ALA A 97 3.74 2.57 1.30
C ALA A 97 3.57 1.80 -0.02
N SER A 98 2.88 0.65 0.02
CA SER A 98 2.55 -0.12 -1.18
C SER A 98 1.56 0.63 -2.07
N ILE A 99 0.44 1.07 -1.49
CA ILE A 99 -0.63 1.73 -2.26
C ILE A 99 -0.17 3.06 -2.84
N ILE A 100 0.57 3.90 -2.11
CA ILE A 100 1.07 5.16 -2.69
C ILE A 100 2.03 4.92 -3.85
N THR A 101 2.77 3.79 -3.84
CA THR A 101 3.65 3.40 -4.96
C THR A 101 2.82 3.00 -6.18
N GLN A 102 1.74 2.25 -5.99
CA GLN A 102 0.81 1.89 -7.07
C GLN A 102 0.10 3.12 -7.63
N ILE A 103 -0.36 4.02 -6.76
CA ILE A 103 -1.02 5.29 -7.13
C ILE A 103 -0.07 6.19 -7.92
N HIS A 104 1.21 6.24 -7.54
CA HIS A 104 2.21 6.96 -8.34
C HIS A 104 2.28 6.43 -9.77
N ALA A 105 2.31 5.11 -9.96
CA ALA A 105 2.28 4.50 -11.29
C ALA A 105 0.99 4.83 -12.05
N GLY A 106 -0.15 4.89 -11.36
CA GLY A 106 -1.42 5.36 -11.92
C GLY A 106 -1.35 6.81 -12.43
N TYR A 107 -0.75 7.73 -11.67
CA TYR A 107 -0.54 9.11 -12.11
C TYR A 107 0.40 9.24 -13.30
N VAL A 108 1.47 8.43 -13.32
CA VAL A 108 2.35 8.35 -14.48
C VAL A 108 1.58 7.83 -15.69
N ALA A 109 0.74 6.80 -15.52
CA ALA A 109 -0.09 6.26 -16.58
C ALA A 109 -1.09 7.30 -17.13
N GLU A 110 -1.76 8.09 -16.28
CA GLU A 110 -2.63 9.17 -16.75
C GLU A 110 -1.87 10.21 -17.58
N SER A 111 -0.62 10.53 -17.20
CA SER A 111 0.20 11.47 -17.96
C SER A 111 0.58 10.96 -19.36
N VAL A 112 0.55 9.63 -19.57
CA VAL A 112 0.91 8.97 -20.83
C VAL A 112 -0.33 8.66 -21.68
N PHE A 113 -1.40 8.13 -21.06
CA PHE A 113 -2.59 7.65 -21.76
C PHE A 113 -3.72 8.68 -21.85
N GLY A 114 -3.63 9.78 -21.08
CA GLY A 114 -4.63 10.84 -21.01
C GLY A 114 -5.43 10.84 -19.71
N GLU A 115 -5.97 12.01 -19.37
CA GLU A 115 -6.82 12.21 -18.19
C GLU A 115 -8.08 11.34 -18.28
N GLY A 116 -8.42 10.65 -17.18
CA GLY A 116 -9.59 9.77 -17.12
C GLY A 116 -9.42 8.43 -17.86
N ALA A 117 -8.24 8.16 -18.42
CA ALA A 117 -7.95 6.87 -19.05
C ALA A 117 -7.62 5.75 -18.04
N VAL A 118 -7.33 6.11 -16.78
CA VAL A 118 -6.86 5.20 -15.73
C VAL A 118 -7.92 5.04 -14.65
N ALA A 119 -8.16 3.81 -14.22
CA ALA A 119 -8.98 3.46 -13.07
C ALA A 119 -8.14 2.73 -12.01
N MET A 120 -8.35 3.08 -10.75
CA MET A 120 -7.74 2.43 -9.59
C MET A 120 -8.82 2.28 -8.52
N SER A 121 -8.91 1.12 -7.89
CA SER A 121 -9.82 0.89 -6.77
C SER A 121 -9.40 -0.31 -5.94
N GLY A 122 -9.97 -0.43 -4.73
CA GLY A 122 -9.75 -1.62 -3.91
C GLY A 122 -10.27 -2.88 -4.59
N GLU A 123 -11.37 -2.81 -5.33
CA GLU A 123 -11.92 -3.94 -6.08
C GLU A 123 -10.97 -4.44 -7.16
N LEU A 124 -10.35 -3.52 -7.91
CA LEU A 124 -9.34 -3.87 -8.91
C LEU A 124 -8.11 -4.53 -8.26
N ASP A 125 -7.65 -3.98 -7.13
CA ASP A 125 -6.52 -4.52 -6.38
C ASP A 125 -6.78 -5.97 -5.92
N HIS A 126 -7.99 -6.24 -5.40
CA HIS A 126 -8.43 -7.60 -5.04
C HIS A 126 -8.53 -8.55 -6.25
N GLN A 127 -8.77 -8.02 -7.46
CA GLN A 127 -8.75 -8.78 -8.71
C GLN A 127 -7.33 -8.98 -9.28
N GLY A 128 -6.31 -8.46 -8.60
CA GLY A 128 -4.90 -8.58 -8.97
C GLY A 128 -4.41 -7.51 -9.94
N ALA A 129 -5.18 -6.44 -10.17
CA ALA A 129 -4.82 -5.31 -10.99
C ALA A 129 -4.64 -4.06 -10.12
N ASP A 130 -3.42 -3.55 -10.03
CA ASP A 130 -3.13 -2.33 -9.25
C ASP A 130 -3.78 -1.10 -9.91
N PHE A 131 -3.82 -1.08 -11.24
CA PHE A 131 -4.59 -0.11 -12.02
C PHE A 131 -4.99 -0.67 -13.39
N GLN A 132 -6.04 -0.08 -13.97
CA GLN A 132 -6.56 -0.42 -15.28
C GLN A 132 -6.50 0.79 -16.21
N VAL A 133 -6.13 0.59 -17.46
CA VAL A 133 -6.10 1.63 -18.49
C VAL A 133 -7.04 1.28 -19.63
N LYS A 134 -7.89 2.23 -20.03
CA LYS A 134 -8.68 2.16 -21.26
C LYS A 134 -7.96 2.91 -22.37
N TYR A 135 -7.45 2.18 -23.36
CA TYR A 135 -6.70 2.78 -24.46
C TYR A 135 -7.09 2.14 -25.81
N LYS A 136 -7.48 2.97 -26.78
CA LYS A 136 -7.90 2.54 -28.14
C LYS A 136 -8.94 1.41 -28.12
N GLY A 137 -9.95 1.53 -27.26
CA GLY A 137 -11.03 0.54 -27.12
C GLY A 137 -10.63 -0.77 -26.42
N LYS A 138 -9.38 -0.88 -25.93
CA LYS A 138 -8.90 -2.02 -25.15
C LYS A 138 -8.76 -1.68 -23.67
N ILE A 139 -8.92 -2.69 -22.84
CA ILE A 139 -8.70 -2.63 -21.39
C ILE A 139 -7.38 -3.33 -21.09
N LEU A 140 -6.48 -2.64 -20.39
CA LEU A 140 -5.17 -3.13 -20.00
C LEU A 140 -5.05 -3.08 -18.47
N ASN A 141 -4.86 -4.23 -17.84
CA ASN A 141 -4.61 -4.32 -16.40
C ASN A 141 -3.10 -4.31 -16.13
N TYR A 142 -2.67 -3.48 -15.19
CA TYR A 142 -1.27 -3.34 -14.80
C TYR A 142 -1.09 -3.77 -13.37
N GLN A 143 0.09 -4.34 -13.09
CA GLN A 143 0.52 -4.70 -11.75
C GLN A 143 1.92 -4.16 -11.52
N VAL A 144 2.09 -3.40 -10.44
CA VAL A 144 3.34 -2.79 -10.00
C VAL A 144 4.02 -3.73 -9.04
N LYS A 145 5.21 -4.21 -9.41
CA LYS A 145 6.03 -5.07 -8.56
C LYS A 145 7.26 -4.33 -8.08
N LYS A 146 7.46 -4.32 -6.77
CA LYS A 146 8.73 -3.91 -6.18
C LYS A 146 9.81 -4.92 -6.54
N LYS A 147 10.92 -4.46 -7.12
CA LYS A 147 12.14 -5.26 -7.22
C LYS A 147 12.87 -5.23 -5.88
N SER A 148 12.76 -6.30 -5.09
CA SER A 148 13.52 -6.44 -3.84
C SER A 148 14.86 -7.12 -4.08
N PHE A 149 15.95 -6.49 -3.65
CA PHE A 149 17.30 -7.07 -3.68
C PHE A 149 17.64 -7.94 -2.45
N SER A 150 16.66 -8.35 -1.63
CA SER A 150 16.92 -9.20 -0.47
C SER A 150 17.34 -10.61 -0.90
N GLY A 151 18.31 -11.20 -0.18
CA GLY A 151 18.85 -12.54 -0.48
C GLY A 151 17.80 -13.65 -0.50
N GLU A 152 16.70 -13.49 0.24
CA GLU A 152 15.54 -14.40 0.23
C GLU A 152 14.82 -14.46 -1.12
N VAL A 153 14.82 -13.36 -1.89
CA VAL A 153 14.18 -13.31 -3.22
C VAL A 153 15.15 -13.75 -4.32
N ARG A 154 16.47 -13.66 -4.10
CA ARG A 154 17.48 -14.25 -5.01
C ARG A 154 17.45 -15.77 -5.00
N ARG A 155 17.17 -16.39 -3.86
CA ARG A 155 16.97 -17.84 -3.74
C ARG A 155 15.55 -18.16 -4.17
N GLY A 156 15.31 -18.18 -5.48
CA GLY A 156 14.07 -18.76 -6.02
C GLY A 156 13.81 -20.13 -5.39
N LYS A 157 12.53 -20.52 -5.29
CA LYS A 157 12.14 -21.90 -4.97
C LYS A 157 12.82 -22.85 -5.97
N GLY A 158 13.97 -23.40 -5.61
CA GLY A 158 14.82 -24.18 -6.51
C GLY A 158 16.29 -23.77 -6.46
N GLY A 159 16.91 -23.82 -5.28
CA GLY A 159 18.36 -23.77 -5.18
C GLY A 159 18.96 -25.09 -5.67
N VAL A 160 18.97 -25.32 -6.98
CA VAL A 160 19.75 -26.41 -7.58
C VAL A 160 21.21 -25.98 -7.58
N LYS A 161 21.99 -26.56 -6.67
CA LYS A 161 23.45 -26.52 -6.71
C LYS A 161 23.92 -27.38 -7.88
N ASN A 162 24.11 -26.81 -9.05
CA ASN A 162 25.03 -27.40 -10.00
C ASN A 162 26.42 -26.87 -9.66
N LYS A 163 27.17 -27.68 -8.90
CA LYS A 163 28.63 -27.58 -8.93
C LYS A 163 29.07 -28.03 -10.32
N ILE A 164 29.75 -27.14 -11.02
CA ILE A 164 30.59 -27.53 -12.15
C ILE A 164 31.95 -27.78 -11.51
N ASP A 165 32.35 -29.05 -11.45
CA ASP A 165 33.74 -29.51 -11.42
C ASP A 165 33.85 -30.56 -12.53
#